data_AF-A0A6N4T064-F1
#
_entry.id   AF-A0A6N4T064-F1
#
_cell.length_a   1.000
_cell.length_b   1.000
_cell.length_c   1.000
_cell.angle_alpha   90.00
_cell.angle_beta   90.00
_cell.angle_gamma   90.00
#
_symmetry.space_group_name_H-M   'P 1'
#
loop_
_entity.id
_entity.type
_entity.pdbx_description
1 polymer ?
#
loop_
_entity_poly.entity_id
_entity_poly.type
_entity_poly.pdbx_seq_one_letter_code
_entity_poly.pdbx_strand_id
1 'polypeptide(L)'
;MQGMAYMHSDLGGFAGANLDDELYARWLQYGVFQPVFRPHAQEEVASEPVLREARTKALAKAAIELRYRMLPYNYTLAFENNQHGLPFMRPLFYAEPLNQKLQTVADTYLWGITSLFILS
;
A
#
# COMPACT_ATOMS: atom_id res chain seq x y z
N MET A 1 -0.03 -16.06 -6.90
CA MET A 1 1.23 -15.31 -6.74
C MET A 1 2.20 -15.74 -7.83
N GLN A 2 2.55 -14.82 -8.75
CA GLN A 2 3.27 -15.10 -9.99
C GLN A 2 4.68 -14.43 -10.03
N GLY A 3 5.33 -14.26 -8.87
CA GLY A 3 6.66 -13.61 -8.78
C GLY A 3 6.68 -12.08 -8.85
N MET A 4 5.53 -11.42 -9.06
CA MET A 4 5.41 -9.96 -9.18
C MET A 4 5.26 -9.27 -7.81
N ALA A 5 6.34 -9.23 -7.01
CA ALA A 5 6.28 -8.75 -5.63
C ALA A 5 6.22 -7.22 -5.45
N TYR A 6 6.55 -6.45 -6.50
CA TYR A 6 6.56 -4.97 -6.49
C TYR A 6 5.34 -4.34 -7.17
N MET A 7 4.30 -5.13 -7.42
CA MET A 7 3.03 -4.63 -7.94
C MET A 7 2.45 -3.56 -7.00
N HIS A 8 2.02 -2.43 -7.58
CA HIS A 8 1.48 -1.28 -6.86
C HIS A 8 0.46 -0.55 -7.75
N SER A 9 -0.26 0.41 -7.18
CA SER A 9 -1.20 1.29 -7.88
C SER A 9 -0.69 2.73 -7.92
N ASP A 10 -1.22 3.51 -8.85
CA ASP A 10 -1.12 4.98 -8.80
C ASP A 10 -1.87 5.50 -7.56
N LEU A 11 -1.16 5.92 -6.53
CA LEU A 11 -1.79 6.34 -5.27
C LEU A 11 -2.56 7.65 -5.47
N GLY A 12 -3.82 7.68 -5.04
CA GLY A 12 -4.72 8.82 -5.24
C GLY A 12 -5.58 8.73 -6.52
N GLY A 13 -5.28 7.77 -7.40
CA GLY A 13 -6.04 7.52 -8.63
C GLY A 13 -5.51 8.30 -9.83
N PHE A 14 -5.57 7.65 -10.99
CA PHE A 14 -4.99 8.19 -12.23
C PHE A 14 -6.02 8.87 -13.14
N ALA A 15 -7.08 8.14 -13.50
CA ALA A 15 -8.00 8.56 -14.54
C ALA A 15 -9.07 9.53 -14.01
N GLY A 16 -9.26 10.63 -14.74
CA GLY A 16 -10.22 11.67 -14.43
C GLY A 16 -9.71 12.66 -13.39
N ALA A 17 -10.41 13.78 -13.25
CA ALA A 17 -10.05 14.85 -12.33
C ALA A 17 -10.44 14.52 -10.87
N ASN A 18 -9.82 13.51 -10.28
CA ASN A 18 -10.13 13.05 -8.93
C ASN A 18 -9.57 13.99 -7.84
N LEU A 19 -10.44 14.87 -7.34
CA LEU A 19 -10.17 15.79 -6.23
C LEU A 19 -10.79 15.36 -4.89
N ASP A 20 -11.24 14.10 -4.77
CA ASP A 20 -11.77 13.58 -3.51
C ASP A 20 -10.63 13.42 -2.48
N ASP A 21 -10.63 14.30 -1.49
CA ASP A 21 -9.62 14.39 -0.43
C ASP A 21 -9.68 13.21 0.56
N GLU A 22 -10.87 12.66 0.84
CA GLU A 22 -11.01 11.50 1.71
C GLU A 22 -10.46 10.26 1.00
N LEU A 23 -10.87 10.04 -0.25
CA LEU A 23 -10.36 8.94 -1.07
C LEU A 23 -8.85 9.03 -1.23
N TYR A 24 -8.30 10.21 -1.53
CA TYR A 24 -6.87 10.43 -1.65
C TYR A 24 -6.14 10.08 -0.34
N ALA A 25 -6.62 10.56 0.81
CA ALA A 25 -6.01 10.27 2.10
C ALA A 25 -6.03 8.76 2.42
N ARG A 26 -7.15 8.07 2.18
CA ARG A 26 -7.27 6.62 2.37
C ARG A 26 -6.33 5.84 1.46
N TRP A 27 -6.18 6.27 0.21
CA TRP A 27 -5.29 5.61 -0.73
C TRP A 27 -3.82 5.75 -0.34
N LEU A 28 -3.40 6.93 0.14
CA LEU A 28 -2.03 7.11 0.63
C LEU A 28 -1.76 6.30 1.90
N GLN A 29 -2.74 6.20 2.81
CA GLN A 29 -2.63 5.34 4.00
C GLN A 29 -2.47 3.87 3.62
N TYR A 30 -3.26 3.38 2.65
CA TYR A 30 -3.09 2.05 2.07
C TYR A 30 -1.69 1.89 1.42
N GLY A 31 -1.24 2.91 0.67
CA GLY A 31 0.05 2.92 -0.01
C GLY A 31 1.26 2.72 0.91
N VAL A 32 1.16 3.09 2.20
CA VAL A 32 2.20 2.81 3.20
C VAL A 32 2.54 1.32 3.26
N PHE A 33 1.55 0.46 3.04
CA PHE A 33 1.63 -0.99 3.09
C PHE A 33 1.56 -1.63 1.69
N GLN A 34 2.00 -0.90 0.66
CA GLN A 34 2.24 -1.41 -0.69
C GLN A 34 3.75 -1.41 -1.01
N PRO A 35 4.23 -2.24 -1.96
CA PRO A 35 5.64 -2.34 -2.30
C PRO A 35 6.29 -1.02 -2.72
N VAL A 36 5.58 -0.21 -3.52
CA VAL A 36 6.06 1.07 -4.04
C VAL A 36 5.08 2.17 -3.63
N PHE A 37 5.61 3.23 -3.02
CA PHE A 37 4.84 4.40 -2.61
C PHE A 37 4.95 5.48 -3.69
N ARG A 38 4.01 5.51 -4.64
CA ARG A 38 4.04 6.42 -5.80
C ARG A 38 2.66 7.03 -6.07
N PRO A 39 2.38 8.23 -5.54
CA PRO A 39 1.28 9.05 -6.03
C PRO A 39 1.51 9.43 -7.48
N HIS A 40 0.46 9.31 -8.31
CA HIS A 40 0.52 9.64 -9.73
C HIS A 40 -0.90 9.88 -10.28
N ALA A 41 -1.04 10.88 -11.16
CA ALA A 41 -2.31 11.26 -11.77
C ALA A 41 -2.07 11.90 -13.15
N GLN A 42 -3.16 12.13 -13.90
CA GLN A 42 -3.14 12.95 -15.11
C GLN A 42 -2.86 14.43 -14.79
N GLU A 43 -2.37 15.19 -15.77
CA GLU A 43 -1.88 16.55 -15.58
C GLU A 43 -2.93 17.54 -15.06
N GLU A 44 -4.22 17.27 -15.30
CA GLU A 44 -5.33 18.11 -14.86
C GLU A 44 -5.49 18.16 -13.33
N VAL A 45 -4.97 17.15 -12.61
CA VAL A 45 -5.01 17.09 -11.15
C VAL A 45 -3.65 16.72 -10.60
N ALA A 46 -3.10 17.60 -9.77
CA ALA A 46 -1.86 17.31 -9.10
C ALA A 46 -1.97 16.07 -8.19
N SER A 47 -1.03 15.15 -8.40
CA SER A 47 -0.95 13.90 -7.63
C SER A 47 -0.23 14.10 -6.30
N GLU A 48 0.54 15.17 -6.17
CA GLU A 48 1.42 15.43 -5.05
C GLU A 48 0.61 15.87 -3.82
N PRO A 49 0.86 15.25 -2.66
CA PRO A 49 0.05 15.51 -1.46
C PRO A 49 0.16 16.95 -0.99
N VAL A 50 1.27 17.63 -1.30
CA VAL A 50 1.54 19.02 -0.90
C VAL A 50 0.54 20.04 -1.50
N LEU A 51 -0.22 19.64 -2.52
CA LEU A 51 -1.21 20.47 -3.21
C LEU A 51 -2.65 20.21 -2.75
N ARG A 52 -2.86 19.30 -1.79
CA ARG A 52 -4.18 18.99 -1.22
C ARG A 52 -4.58 19.95 -0.10
N GLU A 53 -5.80 19.81 0.42
CA GLU A 53 -6.28 20.62 1.55
C GLU A 53 -5.45 20.38 2.82
N ALA A 54 -5.59 21.27 3.82
CA ALA A 54 -4.77 21.22 5.04
C ALA A 54 -4.90 19.89 5.81
N ARG A 55 -6.11 19.34 5.91
CA ARG A 55 -6.36 18.07 6.60
C ARG A 55 -5.73 16.89 5.85
N THR A 56 -5.97 16.78 4.55
CA THR A 56 -5.38 15.75 3.69
C THR A 56 -3.86 15.80 3.70
N LYS A 57 -3.26 17.00 3.65
CA LYS A 57 -1.81 17.19 3.79
C LYS A 57 -1.26 16.63 5.09
N ALA A 58 -1.94 16.89 6.22
CA ALA A 58 -1.52 16.38 7.51
C ALA A 58 -1.56 14.84 7.56
N LEU A 59 -2.62 14.23 7.02
CA LEU A 59 -2.76 12.77 6.94
C LEU A 59 -1.72 12.14 6.01
N ALA A 60 -1.50 12.73 4.83
CA ALA A 60 -0.49 12.28 3.88
C ALA A 60 0.93 12.39 4.47
N LYS A 61 1.24 13.49 5.18
CA LYS A 61 2.52 13.65 5.89
C LYS A 61 2.74 12.53 6.91
N ALA A 62 1.75 12.24 7.74
CA ALA A 62 1.84 11.18 8.74
C ALA A 62 2.06 9.79 8.10
N ALA A 63 1.37 9.51 6.99
CA ALA A 63 1.55 8.29 6.21
C ALA A 63 2.98 8.16 5.64
N ILE A 64 3.50 9.23 5.03
CA ILE A 64 4.85 9.27 4.48
C ILE A 64 5.90 9.10 5.60
N GLU A 65 5.77 9.81 6.72
CA GLU A 65 6.67 9.67 7.87
C GLU A 65 6.66 8.25 8.43
N LEU A 66 5.49 7.59 8.52
CA LEU A 66 5.40 6.19 8.90
C LEU A 66 6.13 5.29 7.90
N ARG A 67 5.91 5.47 6.60
CA ARG A 67 6.60 4.70 5.55
C ARG A 67 8.12 4.80 5.67
N TYR A 68 8.65 5.99 5.96
CA TYR A 68 10.09 6.20 6.17
C TYR A 68 10.59 5.54 7.46
N ARG A 69 9.84 5.61 8.57
CA ARG A 69 10.19 4.87 9.81
C ARG A 69 10.22 3.36 9.60
N MET A 70 9.42 2.83 8.67
CA MET A 70 9.38 1.41 8.32
C MET A 70 10.47 0.99 7.31
N LEU A 71 11.38 1.88 6.88
CA LEU A 71 12.42 1.54 5.92
C LEU A 71 13.23 0.28 6.28
N PRO A 72 13.71 0.10 7.53
CA PRO A 72 14.44 -1.13 7.89
C PRO A 72 13.60 -2.39 7.66
N TYR A 73 12.33 -2.35 8.07
CA TYR A 73 11.40 -3.48 7.90
C TYR A 73 11.14 -3.78 6.42
N ASN A 74 10.80 -2.75 5.64
CA ASN A 74 10.50 -2.89 4.21
C ASN A 74 11.74 -3.38 3.43
N TYR A 75 12.94 -2.96 3.83
CA TYR A 75 14.18 -3.40 3.19
C TYR A 75 14.50 -4.86 3.54
N THR A 76 14.20 -5.32 4.76
CA THR A 76 14.24 -6.74 5.10
C THR A 76 13.27 -7.56 4.24
N LEU A 77 12.04 -7.08 4.01
CA LEU A 77 11.10 -7.75 3.11
C LEU A 77 11.62 -7.81 1.66
N ALA A 78 12.28 -6.76 1.18
CA ALA A 78 12.92 -6.75 -0.13
C ALA A 78 14.06 -7.79 -0.22
N PHE A 79 14.84 -7.94 0.85
CA PHE A 79 15.86 -8.98 0.95
C PHE A 79 15.25 -10.38 0.94
N GLU A 80 14.22 -10.66 1.74
CA GLU A 80 13.48 -11.94 1.71
C GLU A 80 12.90 -12.24 0.33
N ASN A 81 12.36 -11.22 -0.33
CA ASN A 81 11.85 -11.35 -1.68
C ASN A 81 12.95 -11.75 -2.68
N ASN A 82 14.12 -11.13 -2.58
CA ASN A 82 15.26 -11.46 -3.43
C ASN A 82 15.77 -12.89 -3.19
N GLN A 83 15.85 -13.34 -1.93
CA GLN A 83 16.41 -14.64 -1.58
C GLN A 83 15.43 -15.81 -1.82
N HIS A 84 14.13 -15.58 -1.59
CA HIS A 84 13.14 -16.66 -1.53
C HIS A 84 11.89 -16.43 -2.38
N GLY A 85 11.77 -15.28 -3.06
CA GLY A 85 10.59 -14.93 -3.84
C GLY A 85 9.36 -14.61 -3.00
N LEU A 86 9.50 -14.47 -1.67
CA LEU A 86 8.38 -14.17 -0.78
C LEU A 86 7.85 -12.76 -1.06
N PRO A 87 6.56 -12.57 -1.34
CA PRO A 87 6.01 -11.25 -1.58
C PRO A 87 5.87 -10.45 -0.27
N PHE A 88 5.86 -9.13 -0.41
CA PHE A 88 5.62 -8.19 0.70
C PHE A 88 4.18 -8.30 1.18
N MET A 89 3.23 -8.23 0.24
CA MET A 89 1.80 -8.43 0.50
C MET A 89 1.50 -9.92 0.40
N ARG A 90 1.08 -10.53 1.50
CA ARG A 90 0.77 -11.96 1.58
C ARG A 90 -0.73 -12.13 1.87
N PRO A 91 -1.46 -12.96 1.12
CA PRO A 91 -2.87 -13.20 1.39
C PRO A 91 -3.05 -13.99 2.70
N LEU A 92 -4.20 -13.86 3.36
CA LEU A 92 -4.43 -14.49 4.67
C LEU A 92 -4.28 -16.01 4.68
N PHE A 93 -4.58 -16.68 3.57
CA PHE A 93 -4.38 -18.12 3.45
C PHE A 93 -2.89 -18.55 3.56
N TYR A 94 -1.92 -17.63 3.59
CA TYR A 94 -0.54 -17.96 3.96
C TYR A 94 -0.40 -18.34 5.44
N ALA A 95 -1.18 -17.71 6.32
CA ALA A 95 -1.17 -18.02 7.75
C ALA A 95 -2.01 -19.27 8.07
N GLU A 96 -3.12 -19.46 7.34
CA GLU A 96 -4.03 -20.59 7.50
C GLU A 96 -4.32 -21.29 6.17
N PRO A 97 -3.38 -22.08 5.62
CA PRO A 97 -3.49 -22.66 4.28
C PRO A 97 -4.63 -23.66 4.10
N LEU A 98 -5.10 -24.26 5.20
CA LEU A 98 -6.20 -25.23 5.18
C LEU A 98 -7.58 -24.57 5.31
N ASN A 99 -7.64 -23.28 5.62
CA ASN A 99 -8.90 -22.55 5.79
C ASN A 99 -9.40 -22.05 4.42
N GLN A 100 -10.27 -22.83 3.78
CA GLN A 100 -10.81 -22.51 2.45
C GLN A 100 -11.55 -21.16 2.39
N LYS A 101 -12.10 -20.68 3.51
CA LYS A 101 -12.80 -19.39 3.57
C LYS A 101 -11.88 -18.21 3.27
N LEU A 102 -10.58 -18.34 3.52
CA LEU A 102 -9.60 -17.27 3.32
C LEU A 102 -9.10 -17.18 1.87
N GLN A 103 -9.43 -18.13 1.01
CA GLN A 103 -8.98 -18.14 -0.39
C GLN A 103 -9.60 -17.02 -1.22
N THR A 104 -10.78 -16.55 -0.84
CA THR A 104 -11.53 -15.50 -1.55
C THR A 104 -11.43 -14.13 -0.87
N VAL A 105 -10.72 -14.02 0.25
CA VAL A 105 -10.56 -12.76 0.98
C VAL A 105 -9.58 -11.86 0.23
N ALA A 106 -10.03 -10.66 -0.14
CA ALA A 106 -9.26 -9.68 -0.93
C ALA A 106 -9.21 -8.27 -0.30
N ASP A 107 -9.92 -8.04 0.81
CA ASP A 107 -9.93 -6.80 1.57
C ASP A 107 -8.90 -6.77 2.71
N THR A 108 -8.23 -7.90 2.96
CA THR A 108 -7.33 -8.06 4.09
C THR A 108 -6.09 -8.84 3.66
N TYR A 109 -4.91 -8.38 4.07
CA TYR A 109 -3.65 -9.04 3.76
C TYR A 109 -2.62 -8.82 4.86
N LEU A 110 -1.56 -9.62 4.84
CA LEU A 110 -0.40 -9.46 5.70
C LEU A 110 0.65 -8.61 5.00
N TRP A 111 1.19 -7.61 5.68
CA TRP A 111 2.38 -6.89 5.26
C TRP A 111 3.59 -7.49 5.95
N GLY A 112 4.34 -8.32 5.21
CA GLY A 112 5.43 -9.13 5.76
C GLY A 112 4.94 -10.27 6.66
N ILE A 113 5.77 -10.65 7.64
CA ILE A 113 5.49 -11.79 8.54
C ILE A 113 4.67 -11.37 9.77
N THR A 114 4.73 -10.10 10.16
CA THR A 114 4.33 -9.67 11.50
C THR A 114 3.16 -8.70 11.55
N SER A 115 2.75 -8.09 10.44
CA SER A 115 1.70 -7.06 10.45
C SER A 115 0.47 -7.50 9.66
N LEU A 116 -0.69 -7.57 10.32
CA LEU A 116 -1.99 -7.73 9.68
C LEU A 116 -2.52 -6.36 9.25
N PHE A 117 -2.95 -6.24 8.00
CA PHE A 117 -3.55 -5.03 7.47
C PHE A 117 -4.97 -5.29 6.99
N ILE A 118 -5.92 -4.47 7.47
CA ILE A 118 -7.35 -4.55 7.17
C ILE A 118 -7.74 -3.28 6.40
N LEU A 119 -8.34 -3.44 5.21
CA LEU A 119 -8.96 -2.35 4.47
C LEU A 119 -10.40 -2.14 5.00
N SER A 120 -10.57 -1.34 6.05
CA SER A 120 -11.90 -0.94 6.58
C SER A 120 -12.00 0.56 6.78
#